data_AF-A0A968BHK3-F1
#
_entry.id   AF-A0A968BHK3-F1
#
_cell.length_a   1.000
_cell.length_b   1.000
_cell.length_c   1.000
_cell.angle_alpha   90.00
_cell.angle_beta   90.00
_cell.angle_gamma   90.00
#
_symmetry.space_group_name_H-M   'P 1'
#
loop_
_entity.id
_entity.type
_entity.pdbx_description
1 polymer ?
#
loop_
_entity_poly.entity_id
_entity_poly.type
_entity_poly.pdbx_seq_one_letter_code
_entity_poly.pdbx_strand_id
1 'polypeptide(L)'
;MRDELRARIAYVAARLIVEHDAKEIHDHTRTTDVHIEGLVSQSAIDVFDFSSGCRLAGEQSDEGYSLFDYDANQYVDLNLDGEDFEGFDYATGTRYTGEVRDRSVRIFDYGESTDFEYSLKSPN
;
A
#
# COMPACT_ATOMS: atom_id res chain seq x y z
N MET A 1 5.30 -1.35 10.79
CA MET A 1 4.48 -2.09 9.79
C MET A 1 5.30 -3.24 9.19
N ARG A 2 4.68 -4.39 8.86
CA ARG A 2 5.38 -5.50 8.17
C ARG A 2 5.73 -5.14 6.71
N ASP A 3 6.84 -5.67 6.20
CA ASP A 3 7.34 -5.36 4.86
C ASP A 3 6.34 -5.67 3.75
N GLU A 4 5.66 -6.82 3.82
CA GLU A 4 4.65 -7.23 2.84
C GLU A 4 3.43 -6.31 2.86
N LEU A 5 2.98 -5.87 4.04
CA LEU A 5 1.87 -4.92 4.14
C LEU A 5 2.29 -3.54 3.62
N ARG A 6 3.51 -3.09 3.94
CA ARG A 6 4.05 -1.80 3.50
C ARG A 6 4.11 -1.71 1.97
N ALA A 7 4.58 -2.78 1.31
CA ALA A 7 4.56 -2.86 -0.16
C ALA A 7 3.14 -2.85 -0.75
N ARG A 8 2.18 -3.56 -0.14
CA ARG A 8 0.78 -3.57 -0.58
C ARG A 8 0.11 -2.19 -0.43
N ILE A 9 0.37 -1.49 0.67
CA ILE A 9 -0.12 -0.12 0.86
C ILE A 9 0.52 0.85 -0.13
N ALA A 10 1.84 0.75 -0.36
CA ALA A 10 2.51 1.55 -1.39
C ALA A 10 1.89 1.34 -2.78
N TYR A 11 1.60 0.09 -3.15
CA TYR A 11 0.95 -0.25 -4.41
C TYR A 11 -0.47 0.33 -4.52
N VAL A 12 -1.29 0.16 -3.48
CA VAL A 12 -2.67 0.67 -3.46
C VAL A 12 -2.68 2.20 -3.54
N ALA A 13 -1.90 2.89 -2.70
CA ALA A 13 -1.82 4.34 -2.70
C ALA A 13 -1.39 4.89 -4.07
N ALA A 14 -0.34 4.31 -4.67
CA ALA A 14 0.12 4.73 -5.99
C ALA A 14 -0.92 4.50 -7.09
N ARG A 15 -1.63 3.36 -7.09
CA ARG A 15 -2.67 3.10 -8.08
C ARG A 15 -3.87 4.04 -7.94
N LEU A 16 -4.24 4.42 -6.71
CA LEU A 16 -5.32 5.38 -6.45
C LEU A 16 -4.95 6.81 -6.86
N ILE A 17 -3.71 7.23 -6.61
CA ILE A 17 -3.27 8.62 -6.88
C ILE A 17 -2.87 8.82 -8.35
N VAL A 18 -2.18 7.85 -8.95
CA VAL A 18 -1.61 7.97 -10.32
C VAL A 18 -2.59 7.44 -11.38
N GLU A 19 -3.66 6.76 -10.97
CA GLU A 19 -4.64 6.12 -11.86
C GLU A 19 -3.99 5.19 -12.90
N HIS A 20 -3.03 4.37 -12.45
CA HIS A 20 -2.26 3.49 -13.31
C HIS A 20 -2.52 2.01 -13.00
N ASP A 21 -2.70 1.18 -14.03
CA ASP A 21 -2.95 -0.27 -13.90
C ASP A 21 -1.65 -1.09 -13.82
N ALA A 22 -0.75 -0.66 -12.93
CA ALA A 22 0.47 -1.42 -12.67
C ALA A 22 0.14 -2.77 -12.02
N LYS A 23 0.92 -3.80 -12.34
CA LYS A 23 0.82 -5.15 -11.74
C LYS A 23 1.98 -5.48 -10.81
N GLU A 24 2.96 -4.58 -10.75
CA GLU A 24 4.17 -4.78 -9.98
C GLU A 24 4.61 -3.46 -9.34
N ILE A 25 5.16 -3.58 -8.14
CA ILE A 25 5.84 -2.50 -7.44
C ILE A 25 7.24 -2.99 -7.05
N HIS A 26 8.25 -2.16 -7.30
CA HIS A 26 9.61 -2.42 -6.85
C HIS A 26 9.79 -1.93 -5.42
N ASP A 27 10.31 -2.78 -4.54
CA ASP A 27 10.75 -2.45 -3.18
C ASP A 27 12.27 -2.21 -3.20
N HIS A 28 12.67 -0.94 -3.05
CA HIS A 28 14.08 -0.55 -3.12
C HIS A 28 14.89 -1.03 -1.90
N THR A 29 14.24 -1.23 -0.76
CA THR A 29 14.91 -1.67 0.48
C THR A 29 15.26 -3.15 0.39
N ARG A 30 14.33 -3.97 -0.10
CA ARG A 30 14.52 -5.41 -0.29
C ARG A 30 15.11 -5.76 -1.66
N THR A 31 15.27 -4.78 -2.55
CA THR A 31 15.77 -4.96 -3.93
C THR A 31 14.98 -6.02 -4.72
N THR A 32 13.67 -6.06 -4.53
CA THR A 32 12.78 -7.07 -5.13
C THR A 32 11.56 -6.44 -5.75
N ASP A 33 11.05 -7.08 -6.79
CA ASP A 33 9.72 -6.76 -7.33
C ASP A 33 8.66 -7.54 -6.55
N VAL A 34 7.54 -6.89 -6.28
CA VAL A 34 6.35 -7.48 -5.64
C VAL A 34 5.24 -7.47 -6.68
N HIS A 35 4.74 -8.65 -7.02
CA HIS A 35 3.66 -8.82 -7.99
C HIS A 35 2.32 -8.74 -7.27
N ILE A 36 1.59 -7.65 -7.50
CA ILE A 36 0.30 -7.38 -6.88
C ILE A 36 -0.72 -7.08 -7.98
N GLU A 37 -1.82 -7.83 -8.00
CA GLU A 37 -2.92 -7.56 -8.93
C GLU A 37 -4.26 -7.56 -8.21
N GLY A 38 -5.25 -6.97 -8.85
CA GLY A 38 -6.63 -6.96 -8.38
C GLY A 38 -7.31 -5.62 -8.61
N LEU A 39 -8.47 -5.48 -7.98
CA LEU A 39 -9.28 -4.27 -8.02
C LEU A 39 -8.63 -3.20 -7.15
N VAL A 40 -8.33 -2.06 -7.77
CA VAL A 40 -8.05 -0.81 -7.07
C VAL A 40 -8.94 0.24 -7.71
N SER A 41 -9.92 0.73 -6.96
CA SER A 41 -10.81 1.81 -7.39
C SER A 41 -11.09 2.75 -6.22
N GLN A 42 -11.62 3.93 -6.55
CA GLN A 42 -11.97 4.92 -5.54
C GLN A 42 -12.98 4.40 -4.49
N SER A 43 -13.79 3.39 -4.81
CA SER A 43 -14.80 2.85 -3.89
C SER A 43 -14.36 1.57 -3.17
N ALA A 44 -13.46 0.78 -3.76
CA ALA A 44 -13.13 -0.54 -3.23
C ALA A 44 -11.72 -0.99 -3.62
N ILE A 45 -11.08 -1.69 -2.69
CA ILE A 45 -9.78 -2.33 -2.86
C ILE A 45 -9.95 -3.83 -2.66
N ASP A 46 -9.42 -4.61 -3.58
CA ASP A 46 -9.32 -6.06 -3.46
C ASP A 46 -8.12 -6.54 -4.27
N VAL A 47 -6.97 -6.66 -3.61
CA VAL A 47 -5.69 -7.01 -4.24
C VAL A 47 -5.09 -8.26 -3.63
N PHE A 48 -4.37 -9.01 -4.46
CA PHE A 48 -3.62 -10.19 -4.08
C PHE A 48 -2.14 -9.99 -4.40
N ASP A 49 -1.31 -10.14 -3.38
CA ASP A 49 0.15 -10.19 -3.48
C ASP A 49 0.57 -11.63 -3.78
N PHE A 50 1.07 -11.87 -4.99
CA PHE A 50 1.52 -13.18 -5.45
C PHE A 50 2.87 -13.58 -4.87
N SER A 51 3.64 -12.63 -4.34
CA SER A 51 4.93 -12.88 -3.69
C SER A 51 4.73 -13.42 -2.27
N SER A 52 3.79 -12.87 -1.51
CA SER A 52 3.47 -13.33 -0.16
C SER A 52 2.29 -14.33 -0.11
N GLY A 53 1.51 -14.44 -1.18
CA GLY A 53 0.30 -15.26 -1.24
C GLY A 53 -0.85 -14.72 -0.39
N CYS A 54 -0.88 -13.40 -0.13
CA CYS A 54 -1.82 -12.77 0.78
C CYS A 54 -2.68 -11.70 0.11
N ARG A 55 -3.91 -11.54 0.63
CA ARG A 55 -4.91 -10.60 0.15
C ARG A 55 -4.97 -9.35 1.04
N LEU A 56 -5.26 -8.20 0.45
CA LEU A 56 -5.64 -6.97 1.13
C LEU A 56 -6.93 -6.46 0.49
N ALA A 57 -7.99 -6.29 1.28
CA ALA A 57 -9.28 -5.88 0.73
C ALA A 57 -10.09 -5.01 1.70
N GLY A 58 -10.88 -4.10 1.16
CA GLY A 58 -11.73 -3.19 1.94
C GLY A 58 -12.45 -2.18 1.06
N GLU A 59 -13.21 -1.31 1.69
CA GLU A 59 -14.07 -0.34 1.01
C GLU A 59 -13.77 1.08 1.50
N GLN A 60 -14.06 2.05 0.65
CA GLN A 60 -13.99 3.47 1.02
C GLN A 60 -15.17 3.84 1.91
N SER A 61 -14.90 4.63 2.95
CA SER A 61 -15.88 5.28 3.80
C SER A 61 -15.69 6.79 3.84
N ASP A 62 -16.52 7.50 4.60
CA ASP A 62 -16.34 8.94 4.85
C ASP A 62 -15.04 9.25 5.64
N GLU A 63 -14.47 8.25 6.31
CA GLU A 63 -13.25 8.38 7.13
C GLU A 63 -11.97 7.90 6.40
N GLY A 64 -12.11 7.44 5.15
CA GLY A 64 -11.04 6.81 4.37
C GLY A 64 -11.25 5.32 4.12
N TYR A 65 -10.19 4.60 3.72
CA TYR A 65 -10.22 3.16 3.49
C TYR A 65 -9.94 2.41 4.79
N SER A 66 -10.80 1.45 5.13
CA SER A 66 -10.50 0.44 6.14
C SER A 66 -10.26 -0.89 5.44
N LEU A 67 -9.00 -1.33 5.40
CA LEU A 67 -8.57 -2.51 4.65
C LEU A 67 -8.26 -3.65 5.62
N PHE A 68 -8.76 -4.84 5.32
CA PHE A 68 -8.43 -6.04 6.07
C PHE A 68 -7.21 -6.74 5.46
N ASP A 69 -6.13 -6.84 6.22
CA ASP A 69 -4.95 -7.63 5.87
C ASP A 69 -5.14 -9.08 6.30
N TYR A 70 -5.26 -9.97 5.32
CA TYR A 70 -5.46 -11.40 5.53
C TYR A 70 -4.20 -12.12 6.05
N ASP A 71 -3.03 -11.49 6.00
CA ASP A 71 -1.81 -12.07 6.57
C ASP A 71 -1.81 -11.97 8.11
N ALA A 72 -2.03 -10.76 8.66
CA ALA A 72 -2.11 -10.56 10.12
C ALA A 72 -3.50 -10.82 10.71
N ASN A 73 -4.54 -10.98 9.89
CA ASN A 73 -5.94 -11.00 10.33
C ASN A 73 -6.30 -9.75 11.16
N GLN A 74 -5.89 -8.58 10.68
CA GLN A 74 -6.10 -7.27 11.31
C GLN A 74 -6.41 -6.21 10.25
N TYR A 75 -7.00 -5.10 10.70
CA TYR A 75 -7.28 -3.96 9.84
C TYR A 75 -6.04 -3.06 9.67
N VAL A 76 -6.03 -2.31 8.58
CA VAL A 76 -5.13 -1.19 8.33
C VAL A 76 -5.97 -0.05 7.74
N ASP A 77 -5.79 1.15 8.30
CA ASP A 77 -6.42 2.35 7.77
C ASP A 77 -5.53 2.95 6.69
N LEU A 78 -6.13 3.52 5.64
CA LEU A 78 -5.45 4.29 4.60
C LEU A 78 -6.30 5.50 4.21
N ASN A 79 -5.75 6.69 4.41
CA ASN A 79 -6.40 7.97 4.12
C ASN A 79 -5.55 8.74 3.12
N LEU A 80 -6.17 9.21 2.03
CA LEU A 80 -5.50 9.97 0.98
C LEU A 80 -5.83 11.46 1.11
N ASP A 81 -4.81 12.32 0.94
CA ASP A 81 -4.94 13.78 0.81
C ASP A 81 -4.06 14.27 -0.35
N GLY A 82 -4.65 14.33 -1.55
CA GLY A 82 -3.92 14.68 -2.76
C GLY A 82 -2.84 13.67 -3.12
N GLU A 83 -1.58 14.09 -3.04
CA GLU A 83 -0.40 13.24 -3.30
C GLU A 83 0.15 12.59 -2.01
N ASP A 84 -0.38 12.98 -0.86
CA ASP A 84 0.03 12.49 0.45
C ASP A 84 -0.98 11.45 0.97
N PHE A 85 -0.52 10.59 1.88
CA PHE A 85 -1.39 9.64 2.56
C PHE A 85 -0.91 9.33 3.97
N GLU A 86 -1.83 8.88 4.82
CA GLU A 86 -1.52 8.40 6.16
C GLU A 86 -2.37 7.19 6.53
N GLY A 87 -1.99 6.51 7.61
CA GLY A 87 -2.76 5.38 8.11
C GLY A 87 -2.24 4.78 9.40
N PHE A 88 -2.89 3.70 9.82
CA PHE A 88 -2.57 2.96 11.03
C PHE A 88 -2.62 1.46 10.79
N ASP A 89 -1.54 0.75 11.13
CA ASP A 89 -1.46 -0.71 11.11
C ASP A 89 -1.86 -1.26 12.49
N TYR A 90 -3.07 -1.82 12.61
CA TYR A 90 -3.57 -2.34 13.88
C TYR A 90 -2.84 -3.61 14.33
N ALA A 91 -2.17 -4.33 13.43
CA ALA A 91 -1.39 -5.52 13.80
C ALA A 91 -0.16 -5.16 14.63
N THR A 92 0.48 -4.03 14.30
CA THR A 92 1.68 -3.56 15.00
C THR A 92 1.40 -2.40 15.96
N GLY A 93 0.23 -1.77 15.87
CA GLY A 93 -0.12 -0.59 16.66
C GLY A 93 0.68 0.65 16.26
N THR A 94 1.07 0.75 14.98
CA THR A 94 1.97 1.81 14.48
C THR A 94 1.30 2.67 13.41
N ARG A 95 1.58 3.97 13.46
CA ARG A 95 1.20 4.92 12.40
C ARG A 95 2.17 4.83 11.24
N TYR A 96 1.71 5.24 10.06
CA TYR A 96 2.58 5.51 8.92
C TYR A 96 2.06 6.72 8.14
N THR A 97 2.98 7.36 7.43
CA THR A 97 2.68 8.45 6.49
C THR A 97 3.44 8.20 5.21
N GLY A 98 2.96 8.72 4.09
CA GLY A 98 3.66 8.60 2.84
C GLY A 98 3.24 9.64 1.81
N GLU A 99 3.99 9.66 0.72
CA GLU A 99 3.73 10.50 -0.44
C GLU A 99 3.92 9.69 -1.72
N VAL A 100 3.17 10.05 -2.75
CA VAL A 100 3.28 9.52 -4.10
C VAL A 100 3.70 10.65 -5.03
N ARG A 101 4.84 10.51 -5.68
CA ARG A 101 5.34 11.45 -6.70
C ARG A 101 5.60 10.69 -7.99
N ASP A 102 4.86 11.04 -9.05
CA ASP A 102 4.83 10.32 -10.33
C ASP A 102 4.52 8.83 -10.18
N ARG A 103 5.54 7.99 -10.03
CA ARG A 103 5.42 6.53 -9.84
C ARG A 103 6.22 6.04 -8.65
N SER A 104 6.82 6.95 -7.90
CA SER A 104 7.60 6.67 -6.71
C SER A 104 6.72 6.86 -5.49
N VAL A 105 6.89 5.99 -4.51
CA VAL A 105 6.19 6.07 -3.23
C VAL A 105 7.23 6.07 -2.13
N ARG A 106 7.07 6.97 -1.17
CA ARG A 106 7.84 6.94 0.08
C ARG A 106 6.87 6.71 1.22
N ILE A 107 7.21 5.79 2.13
CA ILE A 107 6.46 5.54 3.37
C ILE A 107 7.41 5.70 4.54
N PHE A 108 7.10 6.63 5.43
CA PHE A 108 7.69 6.69 6.75
C PHE A 108 6.89 5.80 7.72
N ASP A 109 7.53 4.75 8.22
CA ASP A 109 6.94 3.80 9.17
C ASP A 109 7.38 4.18 10.60
N TYR A 110 6.45 4.64 11.44
CA TYR A 110 6.79 5.05 12.80
C TYR A 110 7.24 3.88 13.69
N GLY A 111 6.89 2.64 13.34
CA GLY A 111 7.36 1.45 14.04
C GLY A 111 8.86 1.23 13.85
N GLU A 112 9.36 1.49 12.64
CA GLU A 112 10.77 1.33 12.27
C GLU A 112 11.57 2.64 12.37
N SER A 113 10.87 3.78 12.51
CA SER A 113 11.45 5.13 12.53
C SER A 113 12.34 5.43 11.31
N THR A 114 11.93 4.96 10.13
CA THR A 114 12.66 5.16 8.87
C THR A 114 11.71 5.20 7.67
N ASP A 115 12.22 5.77 6.58
CA ASP A 115 11.58 5.76 5.26
C ASP A 115 11.86 4.46 4.51
N PHE A 116 10.86 4.05 3.72
CA PHE A 116 10.92 2.97 2.76
C PHE A 116 10.45 3.49 1.40
N GLU A 117 11.20 3.18 0.36
CA GLU A 117 10.94 3.66 -1.00
C GLU A 117 10.49 2.54 -1.92
N TYR A 118 9.52 2.86 -2.78
CA TYR A 118 8.94 1.96 -3.75
C TYR A 118 8.75 2.64 -5.11
N SER A 119 8.59 1.85 -6.18
CA SER A 119 8.23 2.40 -7.50
C SER A 119 7.32 1.48 -8.29
N LEU A 120 6.19 2.00 -8.80
CA LEU A 120 5.33 1.26 -9.73
C LEU A 120 6.09 0.97 -11.02
N LYS A 121 6.02 -0.28 -11.49
CA LYS A 121 6.57 -0.65 -12.79
C LYS A 121 5.60 -0.33 -13.92
N SER A 122 6.16 0.09 -15.06
CA SER A 122 5.39 0.20 -16.31
C SER A 122 4.82 -1.17 -16.68
N PRO A 123 3.64 -1.25 -17.32
CA PRO A 123 3.24 -2.45 -18.03
C PRO A 123 4.23 -2.64 -19.19
N ASN A 124 4.71 -3.88 -19.37
CA ASN A 124 5.47 -4.25 -20.57
C ASN A 124 4.55 -4.38 -21.79
#